data_AF-A0A4V3CRM8-F1
#
_entry.id   AF-A0A4V3CRM8-F1
#
_cell.length_a   1.000
_cell.length_b   1.000
_cell.length_c   1.000
_cell.angle_alpha   90.00
_cell.angle_beta   90.00
_cell.angle_gamma   90.00
#
_symmetry.space_group_name_H-M   'P 1'
#
loop_
_entity.id
_entity.type
_entity.pdbx_description
1 polymer ?
#
loop_
_entity_poly.entity_id
_entity_poly.type
_entity_poly.pdbx_seq_one_letter_code
_entity_poly.pdbx_strand_id
1 'polypeptide(L)' 'KASFLFLTQGKVDLMMDNINSYTRKKLSDRSPAQLFSFLYGDDTAGKLNSHLIEANEINLTPELLK' A
#
# COMPACT_ATOMS: atom_id res chain seq x y z
N LYS A 1 -22.01 -15.31 11.39
CA LYS A 1 -20.87 -14.36 11.53
C LYS A 1 -19.89 -14.70 10.42
N ALA A 2 -19.71 -13.85 9.42
CA ALA A 2 -18.72 -14.12 8.36
C ALA A 2 -17.32 -13.90 8.94
N SER A 3 -16.44 -14.89 8.77
CA SER A 3 -15.05 -14.83 9.22
C SER A 3 -14.18 -14.25 8.11
N PHE A 4 -13.19 -13.44 8.45
CA PHE A 4 -12.26 -12.82 7.48
C PHE A 4 -11.13 -13.76 7.02
N LEU A 5 -11.31 -15.08 7.14
CA LEU A 5 -10.28 -16.08 6.80
C LEU A 5 -9.80 -16.02 5.34
N PHE A 6 -10.60 -15.42 4.46
CA PHE A 6 -10.22 -15.21 3.05
C PHE A 6 -9.23 -14.06 2.84
N LEU A 7 -9.01 -13.20 3.85
CA LEU A 7 -8.02 -12.12 3.84
C LEU A 7 -6.71 -12.64 4.44
N THR A 8 -5.89 -13.27 3.59
CA THR A 8 -4.52 -13.65 3.96
C THR A 8 -3.64 -12.42 4.14
N GLN A 9 -2.50 -12.57 4.83
CA GLN A 9 -1.53 -11.46 4.96
C GLN A 9 -1.14 -10.88 3.60
N GLY A 10 -0.88 -11.72 2.59
CA GLY A 10 -0.55 -11.25 1.25
C GLY A 10 -1.65 -10.42 0.58
N LYS A 11 -2.93 -10.68 0.88
CA LYS A 11 -4.04 -9.84 0.39
C LYS A 11 -4.10 -8.49 1.12
N VAL A 12 -3.75 -8.47 2.41
CA VAL A 12 -3.63 -7.22 3.17
C VAL A 12 -2.45 -6.41 2.65
N ASP A 13 -1.29 -7.03 2.47
CA ASP A 13 -0.09 -6.39 1.92
C ASP A 13 -0.40 -5.77 0.54
N LEU A 14 -1.02 -6.57 -0.36
CA LEU A 14 -1.46 -6.11 -1.68
C LEU A 14 -2.41 -4.90 -1.61
N MET A 15 -3.41 -4.93 -0.72
CA MET A 15 -4.30 -3.78 -0.51
C MET A 15 -3.54 -2.55 -0.03
N MET A 16 -2.67 -2.72 0.96
CA MET A 16 -1.96 -1.61 1.61
C MET A 16 -0.97 -0.96 0.65
N ASP A 17 -0.25 -1.74 -0.15
CA ASP A 17 0.67 -1.23 -1.16
C ASP A 17 -0.07 -0.38 -2.20
N ASN A 18 -1.25 -0.81 -2.66
CA ASN A 18 -2.09 -0.03 -3.59
C ASN A 18 -2.58 1.28 -2.94
N ILE A 19 -3.10 1.21 -1.71
CA ILE A 19 -3.63 2.38 -1.00
C ILE A 19 -2.53 3.40 -0.65
N ASN A 20 -1.36 2.90 -0.24
CA ASN A 20 -0.24 3.73 0.22
C ASN A 20 0.68 4.19 -0.90
N SER A 21 0.52 3.65 -2.12
CA SER A 21 1.20 4.17 -3.32
C SER A 21 0.42 5.29 -3.99
N TYR A 22 -0.86 5.47 -3.67
CA TYR A 22 -1.66 6.55 -4.22
C TYR A 22 -1.28 7.92 -3.63
N THR A 23 -0.96 8.88 -4.50
CA THR A 23 -0.57 10.24 -4.12
C THR A 23 -1.70 11.03 -3.49
N ARG A 24 -1.37 11.90 -2.52
CA ARG A 24 -2.37 12.70 -1.80
C ARG A 24 -1.96 14.17 -1.79
N LYS A 25 -2.88 15.05 -2.20
CA LYS A 25 -2.67 16.51 -2.17
C LYS A 25 -2.24 17.03 -0.79
N LYS A 26 -2.79 16.45 0.28
CA LYS A 26 -2.44 16.79 1.67
C LYS A 26 -1.03 16.37 2.09
N LEU A 27 -0.40 15.47 1.35
CA LEU A 27 0.99 15.04 1.54
C LEU A 27 1.92 15.66 0.49
N SER A 28 1.60 16.88 0.03
CA SER A 28 2.36 17.59 -1.00
C SER A 28 2.52 16.76 -2.28
N ASP A 29 1.43 16.14 -2.71
CA ASP A 29 1.35 15.27 -3.90
C ASP A 29 2.29 14.05 -3.86
N ARG A 30 2.74 13.64 -2.67
CA ARG A 30 3.44 12.38 -2.43
C ARG A 30 2.47 11.30 -1.96
N SER A 31 2.86 10.04 -2.15
CA SER A 31 2.18 8.91 -1.53
C SER A 31 2.65 8.70 -0.08
N PRO A 32 1.85 8.05 0.78
CA PRO A 32 2.31 7.64 2.11
C PRO A 32 3.55 6.75 2.08
N ALA A 33 3.65 5.82 1.13
CA ALA A 33 4.82 4.95 0.99
C ALA A 33 6.08 5.79 0.73
N GLN A 34 6.01 6.76 -0.20
CA GLN A 34 7.11 7.69 -0.46
C GLN A 34 7.48 8.53 0.76
N LEU A 35 6.49 9.07 1.47
CA LEU A 35 6.73 9.88 2.67
C LEU A 35 7.32 9.03 3.81
N PHE A 36 6.87 7.80 3.97
CA PHE A 36 7.36 6.88 5.00
C PHE A 36 8.83 6.53 4.75
N SER A 37 9.17 6.06 3.54
CA SER A 37 10.56 5.81 3.14
C SER A 37 11.45 7.03 3.31
N PHE A 38 10.95 8.22 2.97
CA PHE A 38 11.70 9.46 3.15
C PHE A 38 12.03 9.75 4.63
N LEU A 39 11.12 9.45 5.56
CA LEU A 39 11.29 9.72 6.99
C LEU A 39 12.09 8.63 7.72
N TYR A 40 11.96 7.36 7.31
CA TYR A 40 12.44 6.21 8.08
C TYR A 40 13.41 5.29 7.32
N GLY A 41 13.63 5.55 6.03
CA GLY A 41 14.47 4.76 5.15
C GLY A 41 13.79 3.51 4.57
N ASP A 42 14.25 3.09 3.40
CA ASP A 42 13.69 1.96 2.66
C ASP A 42 13.90 0.61 3.36
N ASP A 43 14.98 0.45 4.14
CA ASP A 43 15.20 -0.76 4.95
C ASP A 43 14.09 -0.97 5.99
N THR A 44 13.65 0.11 6.64
CA THR A 44 12.53 0.06 7.59
C THR A 44 11.22 -0.25 6.86
N ALA A 45 10.98 0.35 5.69
CA ALA A 45 9.79 0.09 4.88
C ALA A 45 9.72 -1.38 4.42
N GLY A 46 10.85 -1.93 3.96
CA GLY A 46 10.95 -3.32 3.53
C GLY A 46 10.70 -4.32 4.67
N LYS A 47 11.17 -4.03 5.89
CA LYS A 47 10.87 -4.85 7.08
C LYS A 47 9.38 -4.88 7.44
N LEU A 48 8.60 -3.92 6.98
CA LEU A 48 7.15 -3.84 7.20
C LEU A 48 6.34 -4.33 5.99
N ASN A 49 6.98 -4.93 4.98
CA ASN A 49 6.36 -5.28 3.70
C ASN A 49 5.64 -4.10 3.02
N SER A 50 6.15 -2.87 3.18
CA SER A 50 5.58 -1.71 2.49
C SER A 50 6.33 -1.46 1.20
N HIS A 51 5.61 -1.51 0.08
CA HIS A 51 6.18 -1.33 -1.26
C HIS A 51 5.47 -0.20 -2.00
N LEU A 52 6.25 0.50 -2.82
CA LEU A 52 5.71 1.49 -3.75
C LEU A 52 5.29 0.79 -5.05
N ILE A 53 4.06 1.02 -5.46
CA ILE A 53 3.49 0.62 -6.75
C ILE A 53 3.53 1.81 -7.69
N GLU A 54 3.91 1.58 -8.94
CA GLU A 54 3.92 2.60 -9.98
C GLU A 54 2.51 3.15 -10.23
N ALA A 55 2.39 4.45 -10.49
CA ALA A 55 1.09 5.12 -10.51
C ALA A 55 0.06 4.48 -11.46
N ASN A 56 0.52 3.93 -12.58
CA ASN A 56 -0.34 3.29 -13.59
C ASN A 56 -0.73 1.85 -13.25
N GLU A 57 -0.11 1.26 -12.22
CA GLU A 57 -0.37 -0.11 -11.76
C GLU A 57 -1.25 -0.14 -10.50
N ILE A 58 -1.52 1.02 -9.90
CA ILE A 58 -2.38 1.13 -8.71
C ILE A 58 -3.81 0.74 -9.09
N ASN A 59 -4.33 -0.29 -8.42
CA ASN A 59 -5.71 -0.73 -8.50
C ASN A 59 -6.45 -0.48 -7.17
N LEU A 60 -7.34 0.51 -7.16
CA LEU A 60 -8.20 0.85 -6.01
C LEU A 60 -9.64 0.33 -6.16
N THR A 61 -9.86 -0.61 -7.09
CA THR A 61 -11.17 -1.19 -7.32
C THR A 61 -11.36 -2.47 -6.49
N PRO A 62 -12.61 -2.91 -6.27
CA PRO A 62 -12.87 -4.19 -5.60
C PRO A 62 -12.28 -5.42 -6.31
N GLU A 63 -11.85 -5.29 -7.57
CA GLU A 63 -11.27 -6.40 -8.33
C GLU A 63 -9.89 -6.83 -7.85
N LEU A 64 -9.22 -5.97 -7.07
CA LEU A 64 -7.89 -6.24 -6.51
C LEU A 64 -7.81 -7.57 -5.73
N LEU A 65 -8.92 -7.99 -5.12
CA LEU A 65 -8.98 -9.16 -4.24
C LEU A 65 -9.84 -10.32 -4.77
N LYS A 66 -10.33 -10.22 -6.02
CA LYS A 66 -11.12 -11.27 -6.67
C LYS A 66 -10.28 -12.49 -7.00
#